data_AF-A0A521MTI3-F1
#
_entry.id   AF-A0A521MTI3-F1
#
_cell.length_a   1.000
_cell.length_b   1.000
_cell.length_c   1.000
_cell.angle_alpha   90.00
_cell.angle_beta   90.00
_cell.angle_gamma   90.00
#
_symmetry.space_group_name_H-M   'P 1'
#
loop_
_entity.id
_entity.type
_entity.pdbx_description
1 polymer ?
#
loop_
_entity_poly.entity_id
_entity_poly.type
_entity_poly.pdbx_seq_one_letter_code
_entity_poly.pdbx_strand_id
1 'polypeptide(L)'
;MTAAATTVAARPVTAPGATSDRGRNRITSKALNRVVAAVTADALGVKASRVGVDLADEKGLLVLTVTTPIRVVSLARVHDGDGVVSRSGGSIVDRAARAQEIIRDRVNEITGSAIGRVTVRLSGADIQEEERVR
;
A
#
# COMPACT_ATOMS: atom_id res chain seq x y z
N MET A 1 -11.11 -0.04 -61.81
CA MET A 1 -10.09 0.36 -60.83
C MET A 1 -10.44 -0.37 -59.55
N THR A 2 -9.92 -1.58 -59.41
CA THR A 2 -10.29 -2.55 -58.37
C THR A 2 -9.00 -3.09 -57.79
N ALA A 3 -8.68 -2.75 -56.55
CA ALA A 3 -7.50 -3.27 -55.87
C ALA A 3 -7.84 -3.56 -54.41
N ALA A 4 -7.43 -4.77 -54.01
CA ALA A 4 -7.92 -5.54 -52.90
C ALA A 4 -7.50 -4.99 -51.52
N ALA A 5 -8.43 -5.01 -50.57
CA ALA A 5 -8.14 -4.84 -49.16
C ALA A 5 -7.71 -6.20 -48.57
N THR A 6 -6.41 -6.41 -48.41
CA THR A 6 -5.86 -7.53 -47.65
C THR A 6 -6.02 -7.22 -46.16
N THR A 7 -7.01 -7.84 -45.52
CA THR A 7 -7.17 -7.81 -44.07
C THR A 7 -6.23 -8.84 -43.44
N VAL A 8 -5.20 -8.38 -42.74
CA VAL A 8 -4.37 -9.23 -41.87
C VAL A 8 -5.22 -9.64 -40.67
N ALA A 9 -5.61 -10.91 -40.63
CA ALA A 9 -6.27 -11.51 -39.48
C ALA A 9 -5.32 -11.50 -38.28
N ALA A 10 -5.62 -10.66 -37.28
CA ALA A 10 -4.94 -10.66 -36.00
C ALA A 10 -5.19 -12.02 -35.31
N ARG A 11 -4.10 -12.74 -35.00
CA ARG A 11 -4.15 -13.99 -34.23
C ARG A 11 -4.73 -13.68 -32.84
N PRO A 12 -5.73 -14.43 -32.35
CA PRO A 12 -6.14 -14.30 -30.96
C PRO A 12 -4.95 -14.69 -30.09
N VAL A 13 -4.45 -13.74 -29.28
CA VAL A 13 -3.56 -14.07 -28.18
C VAL A 13 -4.43 -14.81 -27.17
N THR A 14 -4.28 -16.14 -27.12
CA THR A 14 -4.96 -16.95 -26.11
C THR A 14 -4.40 -16.49 -24.76
N ALA A 15 -5.20 -15.75 -23.98
CA ALA A 15 -4.89 -15.52 -22.58
C ALA A 15 -4.65 -16.89 -21.94
N PRO A 16 -3.54 -17.12 -21.21
CA PRO A 16 -3.30 -18.40 -20.57
C PRO A 16 -4.46 -18.67 -19.61
N GLY A 17 -5.37 -19.53 -20.08
CA GLY A 17 -6.45 -20.09 -19.30
C GLY A 17 -5.82 -20.74 -18.09
N ALA A 18 -6.29 -20.34 -16.92
CA ALA A 18 -5.92 -20.90 -15.65
C ALA A 18 -6.08 -22.43 -15.73
N THR A 19 -4.98 -23.14 -15.95
CA THR A 19 -4.84 -24.49 -15.46
C THR A 19 -5.09 -24.37 -13.97
N SER A 20 -6.28 -24.79 -13.55
CA SER A 20 -6.70 -24.75 -12.16
C SER A 20 -5.77 -25.68 -11.41
N ASP A 21 -4.74 -25.07 -10.87
CA ASP A 21 -3.70 -25.66 -10.06
C ASP A 21 -4.34 -25.94 -8.71
N ARG A 22 -5.23 -26.94 -8.67
CA ARG A 22 -6.05 -27.24 -7.51
C ARG A 22 -5.11 -27.50 -6.34
N GLY A 23 -5.20 -26.65 -5.31
CA GLY A 23 -4.32 -26.66 -4.14
C GLY A 23 -3.19 -25.62 -4.14
N ARG A 24 -3.00 -24.84 -5.21
CA ARG A 24 -2.03 -23.73 -5.25
C ARG A 24 -2.74 -22.39 -5.42
N ASN A 25 -2.59 -21.50 -4.43
CA ASN A 25 -3.01 -20.12 -4.54
C ASN A 25 -1.83 -19.28 -5.06
N ARG A 26 -1.96 -18.72 -6.26
CA ARG A 26 -0.96 -17.82 -6.83
C ARG A 26 -1.36 -16.37 -6.55
N ILE A 27 -0.72 -15.75 -5.58
CA ILE A 27 -0.85 -14.32 -5.33
C ILE A 27 0.12 -13.59 -6.28
N THR A 28 -0.42 -12.73 -7.15
CA THR A 28 0.42 -11.92 -8.04
C THR A 28 1.03 -10.75 -7.27
N SER A 29 2.22 -10.28 -7.68
CA SER A 29 2.87 -9.11 -7.07
C SER A 29 1.96 -7.86 -7.14
N LYS A 30 1.16 -7.74 -8.20
CA LYS A 30 0.17 -6.66 -8.34
C LYS A 30 -0.94 -6.73 -7.28
N ALA A 31 -1.42 -7.94 -6.96
CA ALA A 31 -2.40 -8.13 -5.89
C ALA A 31 -1.78 -7.81 -4.53
N LEU A 32 -0.55 -8.26 -4.28
CA LEU A 32 0.18 -7.96 -3.06
C LEU A 32 0.39 -6.45 -2.86
N ASN A 33 0.80 -5.73 -3.91
CA ASN A 33 0.95 -4.27 -3.86
C ASN A 33 -0.37 -3.57 -3.51
N ARG A 34 -1.51 -4.06 -4.01
CA ARG A 34 -2.83 -3.52 -3.68
C ARG A 34 -3.23 -3.76 -2.24
N VAL A 35 -2.97 -4.96 -1.72
CA VAL A 35 -3.21 -5.30 -0.31
C VAL A 35 -2.35 -4.43 0.59
N VAL A 36 -1.05 -4.33 0.32
CA VAL A 36 -0.14 -3.48 1.10
C VAL A 36 -0.58 -2.02 1.06
N ALA A 37 -0.92 -1.48 -0.12
CA ALA A 37 -1.35 -0.09 -0.25
C ALA A 37 -2.61 0.19 0.57
N ALA A 38 -3.57 -0.74 0.57
CA ALA A 38 -4.79 -0.63 1.36
C ALA A 38 -4.51 -0.71 2.87
N VAL A 39 -3.71 -1.69 3.32
CA VAL A 39 -3.34 -1.84 4.74
C VAL A 39 -2.54 -0.63 5.24
N THR A 40 -1.62 -0.11 4.43
CA THR A 40 -0.83 1.07 4.79
C THR A 40 -1.71 2.33 4.86
N ALA A 41 -2.62 2.48 3.90
CA ALA A 41 -3.59 3.57 3.89
C ALA A 41 -4.48 3.55 5.14
N ASP A 42 -4.93 2.36 5.55
CA ASP A 42 -5.72 2.15 6.78
C ASP A 42 -4.89 2.49 8.03
N ALA A 43 -3.68 1.93 8.15
CA ALA A 43 -2.79 2.14 9.30
C ALA A 43 -2.36 3.60 9.49
N LEU A 44 -2.18 4.34 8.39
CA LEU A 44 -1.75 5.75 8.42
C LEU A 44 -2.90 6.74 8.19
N GLY A 45 -4.12 6.23 8.00
CA GLY A 45 -5.32 6.97 7.64
C GLY A 45 -5.29 7.65 6.27
N VAL A 46 -4.24 7.55 5.45
CA VAL A 46 -4.14 8.25 4.15
C VAL A 46 -4.99 7.61 3.05
N LYS A 47 -5.17 8.30 1.92
CA LYS A 47 -5.81 7.68 0.73
C LYS A 47 -4.85 6.68 0.09
N ALA A 48 -5.32 5.47 -0.23
CA ALA A 48 -4.53 4.43 -0.89
C ALA A 48 -3.92 4.87 -2.24
N SER A 49 -4.53 5.83 -2.94
CA SER A 49 -3.98 6.42 -4.17
C SER A 49 -2.71 7.25 -3.96
N ARG A 50 -2.42 7.66 -2.72
CA ARG A 50 -1.20 8.39 -2.34
C ARG A 50 -0.10 7.47 -1.78
N VAL A 51 -0.35 6.17 -1.71
CA VAL A 51 0.61 5.17 -1.22
C VAL A 51 1.29 4.52 -2.41
N GLY A 52 2.59 4.77 -2.55
CA GLY A 52 3.47 4.02 -3.46
C GLY A 52 3.99 2.77 -2.76
N VAL A 53 3.96 1.62 -3.44
CA VAL A 53 4.47 0.36 -2.91
C VAL A 53 5.42 -0.26 -3.91
N ASP A 54 6.61 -0.57 -3.44
CA ASP A 54 7.62 -1.34 -4.15
C ASP A 54 7.91 -2.63 -3.38
N LEU A 55 8.06 -3.73 -4.12
CA LEU A 55 8.21 -5.07 -3.57
C LEU A 55 9.43 -5.73 -4.20
N ALA A 56 10.33 -6.20 -3.34
CA ALA A 56 11.47 -7.02 -3.70
C ALA A 56 11.42 -8.36 -2.93
N ASP A 57 12.08 -9.38 -3.47
CA ASP A 57 12.33 -10.63 -2.77
C ASP A 57 13.82 -10.70 -2.41
N GLU A 58 14.11 -11.01 -1.16
CA GLU A 58 15.46 -11.26 -0.66
C GLU A 58 15.49 -12.64 -0.01
N LYS A 59 16.06 -13.62 -0.71
CA LYS A 59 16.23 -15.01 -0.22
C LYS A 59 14.90 -15.68 0.18
N GLY A 60 13.81 -15.40 -0.54
CA GLY A 60 12.49 -15.94 -0.22
C GLY A 60 11.76 -15.20 0.91
N LEU A 61 12.30 -14.08 1.38
CA LEU A 61 11.61 -13.13 2.25
C LEU A 61 11.22 -11.91 1.44
N LEU A 62 9.99 -11.45 1.63
CA LEU A 62 9.53 -10.24 0.98
C LEU A 62 10.12 -9.01 1.67
N VAL A 63 10.70 -8.13 0.87
CA VAL A 63 11.17 -6.81 1.24
C VAL A 63 10.20 -5.78 0.67
N LEU A 64 9.58 -5.03 1.57
CA LEU A 64 8.56 -4.06 1.21
C LEU A 64 9.09 -2.65 1.40
N THR A 65 8.97 -1.81 0.37
CA THR A 65 9.24 -0.37 0.47
C THR A 65 7.97 0.40 0.21
N VAL A 66 7.44 1.08 1.22
CA VAL A 66 6.22 1.87 1.11
C VAL A 66 6.57 3.35 1.17
N THR A 67 6.14 4.11 0.16
CA THR A 67 6.28 5.56 0.13
C THR A 67 4.90 6.18 0.34
N THR A 68 4.75 6.96 1.40
CA THR A 68 3.45 7.50 1.80
C THR A 68 3.60 8.85 2.46
N PRO A 69 2.66 9.79 2.24
CA PRO A 69 2.55 10.93 3.13
C PRO A 69 2.14 10.45 4.53
N ILE A 70 2.49 11.21 5.56
CA ILE A 70 1.95 11.01 6.90
C ILE A 70 0.88 12.04 7.19
N ARG A 71 -0.24 11.60 7.78
CA ARG A 71 -1.23 12.54 8.32
C ARG A 71 -0.66 13.21 9.55
N VAL A 72 -0.67 14.53 9.56
CA VAL A 72 -0.30 15.32 10.74
C VAL A 72 -1.55 16.10 11.16
N VAL A 73 -1.98 15.91 12.40
CA VAL A 73 -2.99 16.79 13.01
C VAL A 73 -2.39 18.19 13.12
N SER A 74 -3.14 19.23 12.74
CA SER A 74 -2.66 20.61 12.73
C SER A 74 -2.03 20.99 14.08
N LEU A 75 -0.82 21.55 14.03
CA LEU A 75 -0.04 22.01 15.19
C LEU A 75 -0.80 23.00 16.09
N ALA A 76 -1.80 23.71 15.54
CA ALA A 76 -2.68 24.60 16.29
C ALA A 76 -3.43 23.92 17.45
N ARG A 77 -3.69 22.60 17.38
CA ARG A 77 -4.32 21.81 18.46
C ARG A 77 -3.31 21.25 19.46
N VAL A 78 -2.05 21.10 19.06
CA VAL A 78 -0.98 20.58 19.93
C VAL A 78 -0.58 21.61 21.00
N HIS A 79 -0.82 22.90 20.73
CA HIS A 79 -0.55 23.97 21.69
C HIS A 79 -1.52 24.00 22.90
N ASP A 80 -2.70 23.37 22.80
CA ASP A 80 -3.70 23.31 23.88
C ASP A 80 -3.44 22.17 24.90
N GLY A 81 -2.42 21.33 24.69
CA GLY A 81 -1.96 20.40 25.73
C GLY A 81 -1.24 19.15 25.23
N ASP A 82 -0.22 18.72 25.99
CA ASP A 82 0.63 17.54 25.73
C ASP A 82 -0.16 16.22 25.53
N GLY A 83 -1.40 16.14 26.02
CA GLY A 83 -2.29 14.99 25.85
C GLY A 83 -2.78 14.74 24.41
N VAL A 84 -2.69 15.74 23.51
CA VAL A 84 -3.10 15.59 22.10
C VAL A 84 -2.12 14.72 21.32
N VAL A 85 -0.83 14.76 21.65
CA VAL A 85 0.20 13.92 21.02
C VAL A 85 0.00 12.46 21.40
N SER A 86 -0.26 12.16 22.68
CA SER A 86 -0.58 10.82 23.14
C SER A 86 -1.88 10.28 22.53
N ARG A 87 -2.94 11.10 22.44
CA ARG A 87 -4.23 10.71 21.82
C ARG A 87 -4.13 10.53 20.30
N SER A 88 -3.21 11.23 19.65
CA SER A 88 -2.91 11.14 18.21
C SER A 88 -1.89 10.04 17.88
N GLY A 89 -1.56 9.19 18.86
CA GLY A 89 -0.65 8.08 18.72
C GLY A 89 0.81 8.51 18.61
N GLY A 90 1.30 9.30 19.57
CA GLY A 90 2.71 9.55 19.81
C GLY A 90 3.42 10.41 18.75
N SER A 91 4.75 10.32 18.73
CA SER A 91 5.58 11.01 17.74
C SER A 91 5.36 10.44 16.33
N ILE A 92 5.81 11.17 15.31
CA ILE A 92 5.83 10.71 13.91
C ILE A 92 6.57 9.37 13.79
N VAL A 93 7.66 9.21 14.55
CA VAL A 93 8.47 7.97 14.57
C VAL A 93 7.67 6.83 15.20
N ASP A 94 6.99 7.06 16.32
CA ASP A 94 6.15 6.03 16.97
C ASP A 94 4.99 5.59 16.07
N ARG A 95 4.42 6.52 15.32
CA ARG A 95 3.35 6.21 14.35
C ARG A 95 3.89 5.41 13.17
N ALA A 96 5.06 5.77 12.65
CA ALA A 96 5.70 5.01 11.58
C ALA A 96 6.08 3.59 12.03
N ALA A 97 6.62 3.44 13.25
CA ALA A 97 6.95 2.14 13.84
C ALA A 97 5.70 1.27 14.02
N ARG A 98 4.62 1.81 14.58
CA ARG A 98 3.34 1.08 14.69
C ARG A 98 2.76 0.71 13.32
N ALA A 99 2.82 1.61 12.35
CA ALA A 99 2.37 1.30 11.00
C ALA A 99 3.21 0.17 10.38
N GLN A 100 4.52 0.15 10.62
CA GLN A 100 5.40 -0.92 10.16
C GLN A 100 5.01 -2.28 10.73
N GLU A 101 4.71 -2.35 12.03
CA GLU A 101 4.24 -3.56 12.71
C GLU A 101 2.88 -4.02 12.14
N ILE A 102 1.90 -3.12 12.07
CA ILE A 102 0.57 -3.42 11.53
C ILE A 102 0.66 -3.92 10.09
N ILE A 103 1.46 -3.27 9.24
CA ILE A 103 1.63 -3.68 7.84
C ILE A 103 2.24 -5.07 7.77
N ARG A 104 3.27 -5.35 8.59
CA ARG A 104 3.91 -6.66 8.63
C ARG A 104 2.92 -7.75 9.03
N ASP A 105 2.17 -7.53 10.10
CA ASP A 105 1.27 -8.54 10.66
C ASP A 105 0.09 -8.79 9.72
N ARG A 106 -0.58 -7.73 9.24
CA ARG A 106 -1.75 -7.85 8.34
C ARG A 106 -1.38 -8.42 6.98
N VAL A 107 -0.25 -8.03 6.40
CA VAL A 107 0.15 -8.56 5.08
C VAL A 107 0.56 -10.03 5.22
N ASN A 108 1.22 -10.42 6.30
CA ASN A 108 1.51 -11.83 6.58
C ASN A 108 0.21 -12.63 6.77
N GLU A 109 -0.73 -12.13 7.58
CA GLU A 109 -2.03 -12.77 7.80
C GLU A 109 -2.82 -12.96 6.49
N ILE A 110 -2.88 -11.93 5.63
CA ILE A 110 -3.68 -11.96 4.40
C ILE A 110 -3.01 -12.81 3.32
N THR A 111 -1.68 -12.79 3.23
CA THR A 111 -0.96 -13.37 2.08
C THR A 111 -0.20 -14.65 2.41
N GLY A 112 -0.08 -15.00 3.69
CA GLY A 112 0.71 -16.14 4.17
C GLY A 112 2.20 -16.02 3.83
N SER A 113 2.67 -14.85 3.41
CA SER A 113 4.04 -14.63 2.94
C SER A 113 4.90 -14.08 4.06
N ALA A 114 6.12 -14.63 4.20
CA ALA A 114 7.07 -14.16 5.20
C ALA A 114 7.71 -12.83 4.76
N ILE A 115 7.50 -11.79 5.57
CA ILE A 115 8.07 -10.46 5.34
C ILE A 115 9.33 -10.31 6.16
N GLY A 116 10.47 -10.17 5.49
CA GLY A 116 11.77 -10.01 6.13
C GLY A 116 12.02 -8.57 6.57
N ARG A 117 11.59 -7.60 5.75
CA ARG A 117 11.84 -6.17 6.02
C ARG A 117 10.74 -5.29 5.45
N VAL A 118 10.35 -4.29 6.23
CA VAL A 118 9.45 -3.22 5.79
C VAL A 118 10.17 -1.89 5.97
N THR A 119 10.29 -1.12 4.90
CA THR A 119 10.86 0.23 4.91
C THR A 119 9.75 1.22 4.59
N VAL A 120 9.44 2.10 5.53
CA VAL A 120 8.45 3.17 5.33
C VAL A 120 9.18 4.47 5.03
N ARG A 121 8.99 5.01 3.82
CA ARG A 121 9.50 6.30 3.37
C ARG A 121 8.39 7.34 3.47
N LEU A 122 8.60 8.34 4.32
CA LEU A 122 7.69 9.47 4.46
C LEU A 122 8.04 10.52 3.39
N SER A 123 7.18 10.67 2.38
CA SER A 123 7.41 11.58 1.25
C SER A 123 6.85 12.99 1.45
N GLY A 124 5.96 13.18 2.42
CA GLY A 124 5.35 14.48 2.72
C GLY A 124 4.41 14.43 3.93
N ALA A 125 3.94 15.61 4.33
CA ALA A 125 2.96 15.79 5.39
C ALA A 125 1.62 16.22 4.75
N ASP A 126 0.56 15.48 5.01
CA ASP A 126 -0.80 15.86 4.64
C ASP A 126 -1.48 16.45 5.88
N ILE A 127 -1.57 17.78 5.92
CA ILE A 127 -2.21 18.52 7.01
C ILE A 127 -3.67 18.67 6.61
N GLN A 128 -4.54 17.87 7.23
CA GLN A 128 -5.98 18.02 7.07
C GLN A 128 -6.47 18.95 8.18
N GLU A 129 -6.87 20.16 7.81
CA GLU A 129 -7.59 21.08 8.69
C GLU A 129 -9.01 20.52 8.86
N GLU A 130 -9.34 20.00 10.05
CA GLU A 130 -10.69 19.50 10.33
C GLU A 130 -11.67 20.70 10.30
N GLU A 131 -12.50 20.74 9.25
CA GLU A 131 -13.60 21.69 9.10
C GLU A 131 -14.52 21.60 10.32
N ARG A 132 -14.62 22.71 11.08
CA ARG A 132 -15.53 22.80 12.22
C ARG A 132 -16.97 22.73 11.70
N VAL A 133 -17.64 21.61 11.90
CA VAL A 133 -19.10 21.51 11.78
C VAL A 133 -19.76 22.44 12.79
N ARG A 134 -20.58 23.38 12.29
CA ARG A 134 -21.46 24.28 13.04
C ARG A 134 -22.78 23.59 13.37
#